data_AF-A0A7J6N506-F1
#
_entry.id   AF-A0A7J6N506-F1
#
_cell.length_a   1.000
_cell.length_b   1.000
_cell.length_c   1.000
_cell.angle_alpha   90.00
_cell.angle_beta   90.00
_cell.angle_gamma   90.00
#
_symmetry.space_group_name_H-M   'P 1'
#
loop_
_entity.id
_entity.type
_entity.pdbx_description
1 polymer ?
#
loop_
_entity_poly.entity_id
_entity_poly.type
_entity_poly.pdbx_seq_one_letter_code
_entity_poly.pdbx_strand_id
1 'polypeptide(L)'
;HMAMCDVWSRAGADDLALEAYKRTAEKFGHSKKVWMKYLEFLYSTGKLSEARQNCLPRALRLTDRRKHSLIATRAAKLEYKYGTVERGKTIFESLLASQPKRLDIWSVYLDEHINANKEDSDAVRSVFDRAVTLKLKPAKMKFFFKRWVNFEQSYGDAEHLDLVKEKAREYVMALEKSRRADDIGEEED
;
A
#
# COMPACT_ATOMS: atom_id res chain seq x y z
N HIS A 1 15.46 23.40 -9.66
CA HIS A 1 14.10 23.50 -9.08
C HIS A 1 13.92 22.61 -7.86
N MET A 2 13.95 21.26 -7.97
CA MET A 2 13.80 20.37 -6.80
C MET A 2 14.86 20.60 -5.70
N ALA A 3 16.14 20.81 -6.07
CA ALA A 3 17.19 21.08 -5.10
C ALA A 3 16.95 22.36 -4.28
N MET A 4 16.27 23.35 -4.84
CA MET A 4 15.92 24.60 -4.14
C MET A 4 14.81 24.36 -3.12
N CYS A 5 13.82 23.54 -3.46
CA CYS A 5 12.81 23.08 -2.51
C CYS A 5 13.45 22.34 -1.33
N ASP A 6 14.39 21.44 -1.61
CA ASP A 6 15.08 20.65 -0.58
C ASP A 6 15.96 21.54 0.32
N VAL A 7 16.62 22.56 -0.24
CA VAL A 7 17.41 23.53 0.53
C VAL A 7 16.53 24.36 1.45
N TRP A 8 15.39 24.89 0.96
CA TRP A 8 14.50 25.71 1.78
C TRP A 8 13.74 24.89 2.84
N SER A 9 13.38 23.65 2.51
CA SER A 9 12.81 22.72 3.50
C SER A 9 13.80 22.38 4.61
N ARG A 10 15.10 22.24 4.30
CA ARG A 10 16.14 22.04 5.33
C ARG A 10 16.44 23.30 6.13
N ALA A 11 16.25 24.47 5.53
CA ALA A 11 16.46 25.77 6.17
C ALA A 11 15.29 26.19 7.08
N GLY A 12 14.21 25.40 7.17
CA GLY A 12 13.02 25.71 8.00
C GLY A 12 12.16 26.88 7.47
N ALA A 13 12.41 27.32 6.23
CA ALA A 13 11.67 28.40 5.60
C ALA A 13 10.44 27.85 4.85
N ASP A 14 9.44 27.40 5.60
CA ASP A 14 8.31 26.63 5.09
C ASP A 14 7.47 27.36 4.03
N ASP A 15 7.35 28.68 4.12
CA ASP A 15 6.57 29.45 3.14
C ASP A 15 7.30 29.61 1.81
N LEU A 16 8.62 29.81 1.84
CA LEU A 16 9.45 29.82 0.64
C LEU A 16 9.49 28.44 0.00
N ALA A 17 9.66 27.38 0.80
CA ALA A 17 9.64 26.00 0.32
C ALA A 17 8.30 25.66 -0.35
N LEU A 18 7.18 26.06 0.25
CA LEU A 18 5.85 25.87 -0.32
C LEU A 18 5.72 26.54 -1.70
N GLU A 19 6.15 27.79 -1.81
CA GLU A 19 6.13 28.53 -3.08
C GLU A 19 7.03 27.89 -4.15
N ALA A 20 8.23 27.43 -3.77
CA ALA A 20 9.09 26.67 -4.68
C ALA A 20 8.46 25.37 -5.16
N TYR A 21 7.80 24.62 -4.27
CA TYR A 21 7.09 23.40 -4.66
C TYR A 21 5.92 23.70 -5.59
N LYS A 22 5.12 24.75 -5.33
CA LYS A 22 4.04 25.19 -6.23
C LYS A 22 4.56 25.51 -7.63
N ARG A 23 5.60 26.34 -7.74
CA ARG A 23 6.25 26.69 -9.03
C ARG A 23 6.84 25.47 -9.73
N THR A 24 7.45 24.56 -8.97
CA THR A 24 8.03 23.33 -9.54
C THR A 24 6.94 22.39 -10.04
N ALA A 25 5.82 22.29 -9.32
CA ALA A 25 4.67 21.49 -9.72
C ALA A 25 3.93 22.08 -10.93
N GLU A 26 3.97 23.39 -11.14
CA GLU A 26 3.47 24.04 -12.35
C GLU A 26 4.35 23.74 -13.57
N LYS A 27 5.67 23.91 -13.43
CA LYS A 27 6.62 23.65 -14.53
C LYS A 27 6.76 22.15 -14.87
N PHE A 28 6.66 21.28 -13.87
CA PHE A 28 6.93 19.85 -14.00
C PHE A 28 5.74 18.98 -13.53
N GLY A 29 4.52 19.43 -13.81
CA GLY A 29 3.28 18.79 -13.34
C GLY A 29 3.06 17.34 -13.81
N HIS A 30 3.75 16.88 -14.85
CA HIS A 30 3.67 15.48 -15.30
C HIS A 30 4.64 14.52 -14.57
N SER A 31 5.51 15.06 -13.71
CA SER A 31 6.53 14.28 -12.99
C SER A 31 6.00 13.77 -11.65
N LYS A 32 5.87 12.44 -11.51
CA LYS A 32 5.47 11.83 -10.24
C LYS A 32 6.43 12.15 -9.09
N LYS A 33 7.73 12.31 -9.38
CA LYS A 33 8.76 12.59 -8.36
C LYS A 33 8.52 13.94 -7.68
N VAL A 34 8.09 14.94 -8.46
CA VAL A 34 7.79 16.29 -7.94
C VAL A 34 6.61 16.23 -6.98
N TRP A 35 5.51 15.58 -7.38
CA TRP A 35 4.33 15.44 -6.52
C TRP A 35 4.60 14.62 -5.26
N MET A 36 5.37 13.53 -5.36
CA MET A 36 5.75 12.74 -4.19
C MET A 36 6.57 13.53 -3.18
N LYS A 37 7.50 14.36 -3.64
CA LYS A 37 8.30 15.24 -2.79
C LYS A 37 7.49 16.38 -2.21
N TYR A 38 6.59 16.95 -3.01
CA TYR A 38 5.70 18.01 -2.54
C TYR A 38 4.73 17.49 -1.46
N LEU A 39 4.15 16.31 -1.66
CA LEU A 39 3.35 15.65 -0.63
C LEU A 39 4.19 15.40 0.63
N GLU A 40 5.37 14.79 0.50
CA GLU A 40 6.26 14.54 1.64
C GLU A 40 6.54 15.81 2.45
N PHE A 41 6.84 16.93 1.78
CA PHE A 41 7.01 18.24 2.42
C PHE A 41 5.75 18.68 3.18
N LEU A 42 4.58 18.67 2.55
CA LEU A 42 3.32 19.11 3.18
C LEU A 42 2.96 18.25 4.40
N TYR A 43 3.17 16.93 4.34
CA TYR A 43 2.94 16.06 5.49
C TYR A 43 3.96 16.31 6.60
N SER A 44 5.24 16.51 6.26
CA SER A 44 6.29 16.78 7.27
C SER A 44 6.14 18.12 7.99
N THR A 45 5.49 19.10 7.34
CA THR A 45 5.23 20.44 7.90
C THR A 45 3.84 20.55 8.53
N GLY A 46 3.09 19.44 8.64
CA GLY A 46 1.76 19.42 9.25
C GLY A 46 0.65 20.05 8.39
N LYS A 47 0.94 20.46 7.15
CA LYS A 47 -0.01 21.05 6.19
C LYS A 47 -0.89 19.97 5.51
N LEU A 48 -1.53 19.12 6.33
CA LEU A 48 -2.27 17.93 5.89
C LEU A 48 -3.48 18.28 5.02
N SER A 49 -4.21 19.34 5.36
CA SER A 49 -5.39 19.77 4.60
C SER A 49 -5.01 20.11 3.15
N GLU A 50 -3.95 20.90 2.97
CA GLU A 50 -3.42 21.28 1.65
C GLU A 50 -2.95 20.05 0.87
N ALA A 51 -2.26 19.11 1.53
CA ALA A 51 -1.81 17.87 0.91
C ALA A 51 -2.98 17.04 0.35
N ARG A 52 -4.04 16.93 1.16
CA ARG A 52 -5.22 16.08 0.90
C ARG A 52 -6.18 16.68 -0.12
N GLN A 53 -6.49 17.97 0.01
CA GLN A 53 -7.54 18.64 -0.77
C GLN A 53 -7.00 19.24 -2.07
N ASN A 54 -5.75 19.72 -2.07
CA ASN A 54 -5.20 20.45 -3.21
C ASN A 54 -4.09 19.67 -3.93
N CYS A 55 -3.06 19.23 -3.20
CA CYS A 55 -1.88 18.63 -3.82
C CYS A 55 -2.18 17.27 -4.46
N LEU A 56 -2.78 16.33 -3.72
CA LEU A 56 -3.03 14.97 -4.23
C LEU A 56 -4.01 14.96 -5.42
N PRO A 57 -5.18 15.62 -5.38
CA PRO A 57 -6.07 15.65 -6.54
C PRO A 57 -5.43 16.29 -7.77
N ARG A 58 -4.67 17.37 -7.59
CA ARG A 58 -3.94 18.03 -8.68
C ARG A 58 -2.84 17.13 -9.27
N ALA A 59 -2.13 16.37 -8.43
CA ALA A 59 -1.16 15.38 -8.89
C ALA A 59 -1.79 14.29 -9.76
N LEU A 60 -2.94 13.76 -9.35
CA LEU A 60 -3.67 12.75 -10.12
C LEU A 60 -4.25 13.32 -11.41
N ARG A 61 -4.68 14.59 -11.43
CA ARG A 61 -5.17 15.24 -12.65
C ARG A 61 -4.07 15.49 -13.68
N LEU A 62 -2.88 15.91 -13.26
CA LEU A 62 -1.80 16.33 -14.16
C LEU A 62 -0.87 15.18 -14.57
N THR A 63 -0.85 14.08 -13.84
CA THR A 63 0.00 12.92 -14.18
C THR A 63 -0.77 11.85 -14.93
N ASP A 64 -0.04 11.06 -15.72
CA ASP A 64 -0.58 9.89 -16.42
C ASP A 64 -1.14 8.84 -15.46
N ARG A 65 -2.23 8.17 -15.84
CA ARG A 65 -2.89 7.11 -15.05
C ARG A 65 -1.94 6.01 -14.56
N ARG A 66 -0.92 5.64 -15.34
CA ARG A 66 0.11 4.65 -14.97
C ARG A 66 0.89 5.05 -13.72
N LYS A 67 0.98 6.36 -13.43
CA LYS A 67 1.70 6.92 -12.28
C LYS A 67 0.81 7.07 -11.04
N HIS A 68 -0.52 7.05 -11.19
CA HIS A 68 -1.47 7.32 -10.10
C HIS A 68 -1.30 6.35 -8.94
N SER A 69 -1.19 5.05 -9.22
CA SER A 69 -1.02 4.03 -8.18
C SER A 69 0.22 4.28 -7.30
N LEU A 70 1.33 4.72 -7.90
CA LEU A 70 2.55 5.04 -7.16
C LEU A 70 2.39 6.30 -6.30
N ILE A 71 1.75 7.35 -6.83
CA ILE A 71 1.50 8.60 -6.10
C ILE A 71 0.55 8.33 -4.93
N ALA A 72 -0.55 7.61 -5.16
CA ALA A 72 -1.52 7.25 -4.14
C ALA A 72 -0.91 6.33 -3.07
N THR A 73 -0.09 5.35 -3.46
CA THR A 73 0.68 4.53 -2.51
C THR A 73 1.56 5.42 -1.63
N ARG A 74 2.31 6.36 -2.22
CA ARG A 74 3.13 7.29 -1.44
C ARG A 74 2.30 8.16 -0.51
N ALA A 75 1.14 8.66 -0.95
CA ALA A 75 0.23 9.43 -0.12
C ALA A 75 -0.30 8.60 1.06
N ALA A 76 -0.69 7.35 0.82
CA ALA A 76 -1.13 6.43 1.87
C ALA A 76 -0.04 6.24 2.93
N LYS A 77 1.20 5.94 2.53
CA LYS A 77 2.34 5.84 3.46
C LYS A 77 2.52 7.10 4.33
N LEU A 78 2.31 8.28 3.74
CA LEU A 78 2.42 9.54 4.47
C LEU A 78 1.27 9.74 5.47
N GLU A 79 0.05 9.30 5.14
CA GLU A 79 -1.07 9.28 6.09
C GLU A 79 -0.81 8.36 7.27
N TYR A 80 -0.23 7.18 7.06
CA TYR A 80 0.20 6.30 8.16
C TYR A 80 1.25 6.94 9.07
N LYS A 81 2.16 7.74 8.49
CA LYS A 81 3.29 8.32 9.24
C LYS A 81 2.96 9.62 9.97
N TYR A 82 2.17 10.50 9.37
CA TYR A 82 1.95 11.86 9.86
C TYR A 82 0.47 12.23 10.03
N GLY A 83 -0.43 11.41 9.49
CA GLY A 83 -1.86 11.67 9.43
C GLY A 83 -2.65 10.67 10.26
N THR A 84 -3.73 10.15 9.69
CA THR A 84 -4.56 9.13 10.34
C THR A 84 -4.44 7.79 9.62
N VAL A 85 -4.26 6.73 10.41
CA VAL A 85 -4.16 5.34 9.94
C VAL A 85 -5.37 4.96 9.08
N GLU A 86 -6.58 5.33 9.51
CA GLU A 86 -7.83 5.03 8.80
C GLU A 86 -7.88 5.63 7.39
N ARG A 87 -7.29 6.82 7.21
CA ARG A 87 -7.25 7.46 5.90
C ARG A 87 -6.21 6.80 4.99
N GLY A 88 -5.05 6.44 5.54
CA GLY A 88 -4.06 5.62 4.84
C GLY A 88 -4.67 4.29 4.38
N LYS A 89 -5.40 3.62 5.28
CA LYS A 89 -6.15 2.39 5.02
C LYS A 89 -7.12 2.59 3.86
N THR A 90 -7.98 3.61 3.93
CA THR A 90 -8.96 3.96 2.88
C THR A 90 -8.31 4.12 1.50
N ILE A 91 -7.14 4.77 1.42
CA ILE A 91 -6.43 4.95 0.14
C ILE A 91 -5.92 3.60 -0.39
N PHE A 92 -5.33 2.75 0.46
CA PHE A 92 -4.92 1.40 0.02
C PHE A 92 -6.10 0.53 -0.38
N GLU A 93 -7.20 0.60 0.36
CA GLU A 93 -8.43 -0.13 0.04
C GLU A 93 -8.98 0.28 -1.33
N SER A 94 -9.04 1.59 -1.62
CA SER A 94 -9.44 2.10 -2.92
C SER A 94 -8.50 1.62 -4.06
N LEU A 95 -7.19 1.61 -3.81
CA LEU A 95 -6.21 1.09 -4.78
C LEU A 95 -6.43 -0.40 -5.05
N LEU A 96 -6.62 -1.20 -4.01
CA LEU A 96 -6.80 -2.64 -4.11
C LEU A 96 -8.17 -3.05 -4.67
N ALA A 97 -9.20 -2.22 -4.49
CA ALA A 97 -10.47 -2.39 -5.19
C ALA A 97 -10.29 -2.30 -6.72
N SER A 98 -9.44 -1.37 -7.18
CA SER A 98 -9.13 -1.23 -8.62
C SER A 98 -8.12 -2.26 -9.14
N GLN A 99 -7.16 -2.66 -8.30
CA GLN A 99 -6.00 -3.47 -8.70
C GLN A 99 -5.74 -4.62 -7.70
N PRO A 100 -6.70 -5.54 -7.51
CA PRO A 100 -6.67 -6.52 -6.41
C PRO A 100 -5.49 -7.50 -6.51
N LYS A 101 -4.96 -7.75 -7.71
CA LYS A 101 -3.90 -8.75 -7.95
C LYS A 101 -2.46 -8.19 -7.86
N ARG A 102 -2.30 -6.90 -7.50
CA ARG A 102 -1.00 -6.21 -7.43
C ARG A 102 -0.31 -6.38 -6.07
N LEU A 103 0.66 -7.29 -6.03
CA LEU A 103 1.39 -7.65 -4.81
C LEU A 103 2.24 -6.52 -4.24
N ASP A 104 2.75 -5.65 -5.09
CA ASP A 104 3.59 -4.54 -4.66
C ASP A 104 2.79 -3.51 -3.84
N ILE A 105 1.51 -3.29 -4.17
CA ILE A 105 0.61 -2.47 -3.35
C ILE A 105 0.29 -3.18 -2.04
N TRP A 106 -0.08 -4.47 -2.11
CA TRP A 106 -0.37 -5.29 -0.93
C TRP A 106 0.79 -5.35 0.05
N SER A 107 2.03 -5.53 -0.44
CA SER A 107 3.21 -5.60 0.41
C SER A 107 3.38 -4.31 1.20
N VAL A 108 3.33 -3.15 0.52
CA VAL A 108 3.47 -1.85 1.19
C VAL A 108 2.32 -1.61 2.15
N TYR A 109 1.08 -1.96 1.78
CA TYR A 109 -0.07 -1.81 2.67
C TYR A 109 0.10 -2.63 3.95
N LEU A 110 0.45 -3.91 3.83
CA LEU A 110 0.69 -4.79 4.98
C LEU A 110 1.85 -4.28 5.84
N ASP A 111 2.96 -3.83 5.24
CA ASP A 111 4.09 -3.25 5.98
C ASP A 111 3.65 -2.06 6.85
N GLU A 112 2.96 -1.08 6.25
CA GLU A 112 2.52 0.12 6.97
C GLU A 112 1.42 -0.20 8.00
N HIS A 113 0.51 -1.12 7.68
CA HIS A 113 -0.60 -1.48 8.57
C HIS A 113 -0.14 -2.30 9.78
N ILE A 114 0.78 -3.26 9.58
CA ILE A 114 1.44 -3.99 10.69
C ILE A 114 2.18 -2.99 11.58
N ASN A 115 2.96 -2.09 10.98
CA ASN A 115 3.76 -1.15 11.77
C ASN A 115 2.89 -0.19 12.60
N ALA A 116 1.72 0.18 12.09
CA ALA A 116 0.79 1.06 12.80
C ALA A 116 -0.11 0.36 13.83
N ASN A 117 -0.31 -0.96 13.72
CA ASN A 117 -1.22 -1.74 14.57
C ASN A 117 -0.47 -2.90 15.23
N LYS A 118 0.69 -2.64 15.83
CA LYS A 118 1.47 -3.67 16.54
C LYS A 118 0.77 -4.20 17.79
N GLU A 119 -0.12 -3.39 18.35
CA GLU A 119 -0.90 -3.73 19.55
C GLU A 119 -2.28 -4.31 19.22
N ASP A 120 -2.77 -4.08 17.99
CA ASP A 120 -4.05 -4.58 17.50
C ASP A 120 -3.81 -5.57 16.35
N SER A 121 -3.59 -6.82 16.73
CA SER A 121 -3.36 -7.91 15.79
C SER A 121 -4.60 -8.26 14.95
N ASP A 122 -5.81 -7.96 15.43
CA ASP A 122 -7.06 -8.30 14.74
C ASP A 122 -7.29 -7.42 13.52
N ALA A 123 -6.99 -6.13 13.62
CA ALA A 123 -7.01 -5.23 12.46
C ALA A 123 -6.10 -5.75 11.33
N VAL A 124 -4.89 -6.21 11.68
CA VAL A 124 -3.93 -6.76 10.71
C VAL A 124 -4.41 -8.10 10.13
N ARG A 125 -4.92 -9.00 10.97
CA ARG A 125 -5.47 -10.31 10.56
C ARG A 125 -6.57 -10.15 9.53
N SER A 126 -7.48 -9.18 9.73
CA SER A 126 -8.56 -8.90 8.78
C SER A 126 -8.05 -8.56 7.36
N VAL A 127 -6.90 -7.89 7.27
CA VAL A 127 -6.27 -7.54 5.98
C VAL A 127 -5.64 -8.78 5.34
N PHE A 128 -5.01 -9.66 6.12
CA PHE A 128 -4.48 -10.93 5.63
C PHE A 128 -5.58 -11.89 5.17
N ASP A 129 -6.64 -12.04 5.95
CA ASP A 129 -7.81 -12.85 5.60
C ASP A 129 -8.34 -12.46 4.23
N ARG A 130 -8.53 -11.15 4.02
CA ARG A 130 -8.97 -10.66 2.71
C ARG A 130 -7.96 -10.94 1.61
N ALA A 131 -6.65 -10.77 1.86
CA ALA A 131 -5.62 -11.05 0.87
C ALA A 131 -5.64 -12.52 0.40
N VAL A 132 -5.93 -13.47 1.30
CA VAL A 132 -5.95 -14.91 0.96
C VAL A 132 -7.25 -15.37 0.31
N THR A 133 -8.32 -14.58 0.33
CA THR A 133 -9.54 -14.87 -0.46
C THR A 133 -9.40 -14.56 -1.95
N LEU A 134 -8.30 -13.90 -2.36
CA LEU A 134 -8.07 -13.54 -3.75
C LEU A 134 -7.70 -14.75 -4.60
N LYS A 135 -8.30 -14.85 -5.79
CA LYS A 135 -7.90 -15.82 -6.82
C LYS A 135 -6.56 -15.42 -7.47
N LEU A 136 -5.46 -15.80 -6.82
CA LEU A 136 -4.08 -15.53 -7.24
C LEU A 136 -3.33 -16.80 -7.61
N LYS A 137 -2.24 -16.64 -8.38
CA LYS A 137 -1.32 -17.75 -8.67
C LYS A 137 -0.71 -18.31 -7.37
N PRO A 138 -0.42 -19.61 -7.27
CA PRO A 138 0.09 -20.24 -6.05
C PRO A 138 1.34 -19.57 -5.47
N ALA A 139 2.27 -19.12 -6.32
CA ALA A 139 3.47 -18.39 -5.89
C ALA A 139 3.15 -17.10 -5.11
N LYS A 140 2.09 -16.39 -5.52
CA LYS A 140 1.63 -15.16 -4.86
C LYS A 140 0.90 -15.46 -3.55
N MET A 141 0.12 -16.55 -3.50
CA MET A 141 -0.54 -17.00 -2.28
C MET A 141 0.47 -17.47 -1.23
N LYS A 142 1.50 -18.20 -1.66
CA LYS A 142 2.63 -18.58 -0.80
C LYS A 142 3.32 -17.35 -0.18
N PHE A 143 3.45 -16.25 -0.93
CA PHE A 143 3.97 -14.99 -0.39
C PHE A 143 3.10 -14.45 0.75
N PHE A 144 1.78 -14.42 0.59
CA PHE A 144 0.86 -13.96 1.65
C PHE A 144 0.88 -14.85 2.89
N PHE A 145 0.77 -16.17 2.72
CA PHE A 145 0.80 -17.11 3.86
C PHE A 145 2.14 -17.07 4.61
N LYS A 146 3.27 -17.04 3.90
CA LYS A 146 4.59 -16.91 4.54
C LYS A 146 4.68 -15.62 5.36
N ARG A 147 4.18 -14.52 4.80
CA ARG A 147 4.20 -13.22 5.46
C ARG A 147 3.26 -13.17 6.68
N TRP A 148 2.10 -13.81 6.61
CA TRP A 148 1.17 -13.92 7.73
C TRP A 148 1.73 -14.77 8.86
N VAL A 149 2.34 -15.92 8.55
CA VAL A 149 3.06 -16.75 9.52
C VAL A 149 4.14 -15.95 10.25
N ASN A 150 4.95 -15.18 9.52
CA ASN A 150 5.98 -14.32 10.13
C ASN A 150 5.37 -13.23 11.04
N PHE A 151 4.20 -12.70 10.67
CA PHE A 151 3.48 -11.73 11.48
C PHE A 151 3.01 -12.37 12.81
N GLU A 152 2.31 -13.51 12.77
CA GLU A 152 1.83 -14.18 13.98
C GLU A 152 3.00 -14.66 14.86
N GLN A 153 4.13 -15.05 14.29
CA GLN A 153 5.35 -15.37 15.06
C GLN A 153 5.93 -14.16 15.80
N SER A 154 5.74 -12.95 15.27
CA SER A 154 6.36 -11.74 15.82
C SER A 154 5.43 -10.99 16.78
N TYR A 155 4.12 -11.02 16.52
CA TYR A 155 3.12 -10.18 17.20
C TYR A 155 1.86 -10.95 17.64
N GLY A 156 1.74 -12.22 17.25
CA GLY A 156 0.58 -13.07 17.53
C GLY A 156 0.85 -14.10 18.62
N ASP A 157 -0.01 -15.13 18.64
CA ASP A 157 0.06 -16.26 19.56
C ASP A 157 0.12 -17.60 18.81
N ALA A 158 0.33 -18.69 19.56
CA ALA A 158 0.47 -20.02 18.99
C ALA A 158 -0.82 -20.52 18.31
N GLU A 159 -2.00 -20.15 18.84
CA GLU A 159 -3.29 -20.56 18.32
C GLU A 159 -3.55 -19.99 16.93
N HIS A 160 -3.38 -18.67 16.78
CA HIS A 160 -3.53 -18.00 15.49
C HIS A 160 -2.47 -18.44 14.49
N LEU A 161 -1.23 -18.67 14.94
CA LEU A 161 -0.19 -19.22 14.09
C LEU A 161 -0.59 -20.59 13.50
N ASP A 162 -1.16 -21.47 14.32
CA ASP A 162 -1.59 -22.79 13.86
C ASP A 162 -2.82 -22.72 12.94
N LEU A 163 -3.75 -21.81 13.23
CA LEU A 163 -4.88 -21.51 12.34
C LEU A 163 -4.43 -21.01 10.96
N VAL A 164 -3.41 -20.16 10.90
CA VAL A 164 -2.84 -19.69 9.63
C VAL A 164 -2.16 -20.83 8.87
N LYS A 165 -1.46 -21.73 9.56
CA LYS A 165 -0.86 -22.93 8.92
C LYS A 165 -1.94 -23.87 8.40
N GLU A 166 -3.04 -24.04 9.12
CA GLU A 166 -4.17 -24.84 8.68
C GLU A 166 -4.82 -24.27 7.41
N LYS A 167 -5.15 -22.97 7.41
CA LYS A 167 -5.63 -22.27 6.21
C LYS A 167 -4.70 -22.44 5.01
N ALA A 168 -3.38 -22.41 5.23
CA ALA A 168 -2.39 -22.64 4.18
C ALA A 168 -2.42 -24.09 3.65
N ARG A 169 -2.59 -25.10 4.53
CA ARG A 169 -2.72 -26.51 4.14
C ARG A 169 -4.00 -26.74 3.34
N GLU A 170 -5.13 -26.23 3.80
CA GLU A 170 -6.41 -26.32 3.12
C GLU A 170 -6.34 -25.73 1.71
N TYR A 171 -5.71 -24.56 1.56
CA TYR A 171 -5.48 -23.93 0.26
C TYR A 171 -4.68 -24.83 -0.69
N VAL A 172 -3.60 -25.46 -0.21
CA VAL A 172 -2.79 -26.37 -1.02
C VAL A 172 -3.57 -27.63 -1.42
N MET A 173 -4.31 -28.23 -0.48
CA MET A 173 -5.15 -29.40 -0.78
C MET A 173 -6.23 -29.08 -1.81
N ALA A 174 -6.89 -27.93 -1.70
CA ALA A 174 -7.88 -27.47 -2.65
C ALA A 174 -7.27 -27.25 -4.06
N LEU A 175 -6.06 -26.68 -4.12
CA LEU A 175 -5.33 -26.48 -5.36
C LEU A 175 -4.95 -27.81 -6.03
N GLU A 176 -4.47 -28.79 -5.25
CA GLU A 176 -4.14 -30.13 -5.76
C GLU A 176 -5.37 -30.89 -6.26
N LYS A 177 -6.49 -30.79 -5.54
CA LYS A 177 -7.76 -31.38 -5.94
C LYS A 177 -8.28 -30.78 -7.25
N SER A 178 -8.20 -29.45 -7.41
CA SER A 178 -8.57 -28.78 -8.65
C SER A 178 -7.72 -29.27 -9.81
N ARG A 179 -6.40 -29.34 -9.64
CA ARG A 179 -5.50 -29.78 -10.71
C ARG A 179 -5.78 -31.21 -11.15
N ARG A 180 -6.02 -32.12 -10.21
CA ARG A 180 -6.37 -33.52 -10.53
C ARG A 180 -7.71 -33.66 -11.25
N ALA A 181 -8.67 -32.78 -10.99
CA ALA A 181 -9.96 -32.80 -11.69
C ALA A 181 -9.82 -32.32 -13.15
N ASP A 182 -8.95 -31.33 -13.38
CA ASP A 182 -8.63 -30.84 -14.73
C ASP A 182 -7.91 -31.93 -15.55
N ASP A 183 -6.96 -32.67 -14.94
CA ASP A 183 -6.22 -33.76 -15.61
C ASP A 183 -7.14 -34.94 -16.04
N ILE A 184 -8.20 -35.24 -15.28
CA ILE A 184 -9.14 -36.33 -15.60
C ILE A 184 -10.14 -35.93 -16.70
N GLY A 185 -10.52 -34.64 -16.76
CA GLY A 185 -11.45 -34.14 -17.77
C GLY A 185 -10.83 -34.02 -19.18
N GLU A 186 -9.50 -33.87 -19.28
CA GLU A 186 -8.79 -33.83 -20.57
C GLU A 186 -8.52 -35.23 -21.18
N GLU A 187 -8.67 -36.31 -20.40
CA GLU A 187 -8.52 -37.69 -20.89
C GLU A 187 -9.83 -38.30 -21.46
N GLU A 188 -10.97 -37.65 -21.24
CA GLU A 188 -12.31 -38.13 -21.67
C GLU A 188 -12.86 -37.43 -22.94
N ASP A 189 -12.14 -36.45 -23.50
CA ASP A 189 -12.46 -35.71 -24.75
C ASP A 189 -11.50 -36.07 -25.91
#